data_AF-A0AAX0K5Z4-F1
#
_entry.id   AF-A0AAX0K5Z4-F1
#
_cell.length_a   1.000
_cell.length_b   1.000
_cell.length_c   1.000
_cell.angle_alpha   90.00
_cell.angle_beta   90.00
_cell.angle_gamma   90.00
#
_symmetry.space_group_name_H-M   'P 1'
#
loop_
_entity.id
_entity.type
_entity.pdbx_description
1 polymer ?
#
loop_
_entity_poly.entity_id
_entity_poly.type
_entity_poly.pdbx_seq_one_letter_code
_entity_poly.pdbx_strand_id
1 'polypeptide(L)'
;MANFAKAEKQAASVMKVLQGTVIRSVGTVRNYEQALTRVCEWVKSSRACDGLRGLTPQLAVEYLETRGEAVGQKTLDMERQAIQAMMHHVTGVLLPDETLPVIRSQHPQILTGRAYTPTQVELIASAQTPRNALATR
;
A
#
# COMPACT_ATOMS: atom_id res chain seq x y z
N MET A 1 -27.50 2.57 -1.81
CA MET A 1 -27.54 2.16 -0.40
C MET A 1 -26.10 2.11 0.09
N ALA A 2 -25.75 2.93 1.08
CA ALA A 2 -24.41 2.96 1.66
C ALA A 2 -24.01 1.58 2.21
N ASN A 3 -22.82 1.10 1.87
CA ASN A 3 -22.35 -0.21 2.29
C ASN A 3 -21.65 -0.11 3.65
N PHE A 4 -22.36 -0.48 4.72
CA PHE A 4 -21.87 -0.43 6.11
C PHE A 4 -20.95 -1.60 6.50
N ALA A 5 -20.51 -2.43 5.55
CA ALA A 5 -19.58 -3.52 5.83
C ALA A 5 -18.26 -3.00 6.45
N LYS A 6 -17.64 -3.77 7.35
CA LYS A 6 -16.32 -3.48 7.95
C LYS A 6 -15.27 -3.20 6.87
N ALA A 7 -14.29 -2.33 7.16
CA ALA A 7 -13.34 -1.84 6.17
C ALA A 7 -12.54 -2.99 5.53
N GLU A 8 -12.10 -3.91 6.36
CA GLU A 8 -11.39 -5.14 5.99
C GLU A 8 -12.25 -6.00 5.06
N LYS A 9 -13.55 -6.13 5.35
CA LYS A 9 -14.47 -6.90 4.49
C LYS A 9 -14.65 -6.26 3.12
N GLN A 10 -14.65 -4.93 3.03
CA GLN A 10 -14.72 -4.24 1.75
C GLN A 10 -13.43 -4.44 0.94
N ALA A 11 -12.27 -4.26 1.57
CA ALA A 11 -10.97 -4.49 0.93
C ALA A 11 -10.80 -5.94 0.47
N ALA A 12 -11.11 -6.91 1.32
CA ALA A 12 -11.07 -8.34 0.97
C ALA A 12 -12.01 -8.68 -0.20
N SER A 13 -13.19 -8.06 -0.27
CA SER A 13 -14.11 -8.23 -1.39
C SER A 13 -13.53 -7.72 -2.71
N VAL A 14 -12.78 -6.61 -2.69
CA VAL A 14 -12.06 -6.11 -3.87
C VAL A 14 -10.92 -7.07 -4.23
N MET A 15 -10.12 -7.50 -3.25
CA MET A 15 -9.00 -8.41 -3.48
C MET A 15 -9.39 -9.78 -4.01
N LYS A 16 -10.56 -10.30 -3.60
CA LYS A 16 -11.12 -11.53 -4.16
C LYS A 16 -11.33 -11.46 -5.67
N VAL A 17 -11.62 -10.28 -6.22
CA VAL A 17 -11.78 -10.08 -7.68
C VAL A 17 -10.42 -10.02 -8.39
N LEU A 18 -9.41 -9.41 -7.76
CA LEU A 18 -8.09 -9.21 -8.37
C LEU A 18 -7.17 -10.43 -8.26
N GLN A 19 -7.32 -11.25 -7.21
CA GLN A 19 -6.40 -12.33 -6.91
C GLN A 19 -6.46 -13.45 -7.96
N GLY A 20 -5.27 -13.88 -8.40
CA GLY A 20 -5.09 -15.01 -9.33
C GLY A 20 -5.22 -14.64 -10.82
N THR A 21 -5.97 -13.57 -11.14
CA THR A 21 -6.14 -13.07 -12.51
C THR A 21 -5.26 -11.85 -12.78
N VAL A 22 -5.56 -10.73 -12.11
CA VAL A 22 -4.84 -9.46 -12.23
C VAL A 22 -3.56 -9.49 -11.39
N ILE A 23 -3.65 -9.98 -10.15
CA ILE A 23 -2.55 -10.02 -9.20
C ILE A 23 -2.30 -11.48 -8.80
N ARG A 24 -1.19 -12.06 -9.28
CA ARG A 24 -0.80 -13.44 -8.95
C ARG A 24 -0.13 -13.58 -7.59
N SER A 25 0.61 -12.56 -7.16
CA SER A 25 1.37 -12.59 -5.90
C SER A 25 0.46 -12.45 -4.68
N VAL A 26 0.44 -13.46 -3.82
CA VAL A 26 -0.28 -13.44 -2.53
C VAL A 26 0.24 -12.31 -1.63
N GLY A 27 1.55 -12.04 -1.66
CA GLY A 27 2.14 -10.94 -0.90
C GLY A 27 1.63 -9.58 -1.36
N THR A 28 1.50 -9.38 -2.67
CA THR A 28 0.96 -8.14 -3.25
C THR A 28 -0.52 -7.99 -2.93
N VAL A 29 -1.32 -9.06 -3.06
CA VAL A 29 -2.75 -9.07 -2.67
C VAL A 29 -2.91 -8.64 -1.21
N ARG A 30 -2.15 -9.26 -0.30
CA ARG A 30 -2.18 -8.91 1.13
C ARG A 30 -1.82 -7.44 1.37
N ASN A 31 -0.79 -6.93 0.69
CA ASN A 31 -0.36 -5.55 0.82
C ASN A 31 -1.43 -4.56 0.31
N TYR A 32 -2.06 -4.86 -0.83
CA TYR A 32 -3.13 -4.03 -1.39
C TYR A 32 -4.42 -4.12 -0.56
N GLU A 33 -4.73 -5.26 0.04
CA GLU A 33 -5.84 -5.40 0.98
C GLU A 33 -5.68 -4.47 2.18
N GLN A 34 -4.49 -4.46 2.78
CA GLN A 34 -4.18 -3.59 3.92
C GLN A 34 -4.22 -2.11 3.52
N ALA A 35 -3.70 -1.78 2.34
CA ALA A 35 -3.78 -0.43 1.81
C ALA A 35 -5.24 0.01 1.62
N LEU A 36 -6.05 -0.76 0.90
CA LEU A 36 -7.47 -0.46 0.68
C LEU A 36 -8.31 -0.45 1.96
N THR A 37 -7.92 -1.20 2.99
CA THR A 37 -8.54 -1.12 4.31
C THR A 37 -8.39 0.29 4.89
N ARG A 38 -7.19 0.87 4.83
CA ARG A 38 -6.93 2.25 5.30
C ARG A 38 -7.70 3.29 4.50
N VAL A 39 -7.80 3.11 3.18
CA VAL A 39 -8.63 3.98 2.33
C VAL A 39 -10.09 3.90 2.77
N CYS A 40 -10.60 2.69 3.01
CA CYS A 40 -11.98 2.50 3.46
C CYS A 40 -12.24 3.07 4.86
N GLU A 41 -11.27 3.01 5.76
CA GLU A 41 -11.34 3.68 7.07
C GLU A 41 -11.48 5.19 6.91
N TRP A 42 -10.67 5.80 6.03
CA TRP A 42 -10.78 7.22 5.71
C TRP A 42 -12.15 7.57 5.12
N VAL A 43 -12.63 6.81 4.11
CA VAL A 43 -13.95 7.02 3.50
C VAL A 43 -15.06 7.02 4.56
N LYS A 44 -14.97 6.12 5.54
CA LYS A 44 -15.94 6.04 6.64
C LYS A 44 -15.86 7.21 7.59
N SER A 45 -14.66 7.64 7.97
CA SER A 45 -14.48 8.77 8.90
C SER A 45 -14.83 10.10 8.25
N SER A 46 -14.48 10.30 6.98
CA SER A 46 -14.74 11.53 6.23
C SER A 46 -16.16 11.58 5.66
N ARG A 47 -16.84 10.43 5.56
CA ARG A 47 -18.13 10.26 4.85
C ARG A 47 -18.05 10.73 3.40
N ALA A 48 -16.88 10.64 2.77
CA ALA A 48 -16.64 11.10 1.42
C ALA A 48 -17.52 10.39 0.37
N CYS A 49 -17.84 9.12 0.58
CA CYS A 49 -18.75 8.35 -0.27
C CYS A 49 -19.33 7.11 0.44
N ASP A 50 -20.22 6.40 -0.26
CA ASP A 50 -21.01 5.27 0.25
C ASP A 50 -20.20 3.97 0.51
N GLY A 51 -18.88 3.99 0.35
CA GLY A 51 -17.98 2.87 0.60
C GLY A 51 -16.79 2.84 -0.36
N LEU A 52 -15.90 1.86 -0.19
CA LEU A 52 -14.63 1.80 -0.92
C LEU A 52 -14.80 1.80 -2.45
N ARG A 53 -15.79 1.07 -2.98
CA ARG A 53 -16.08 1.01 -4.43
C ARG A 53 -16.76 2.28 -4.98
N GLY A 54 -17.22 3.18 -4.10
CA GLY A 54 -17.77 4.49 -4.48
C GLY A 54 -16.71 5.58 -4.58
N LEU A 55 -15.43 5.26 -4.35
CA LEU A 55 -14.33 6.21 -4.43
C LEU A 55 -14.12 6.66 -5.89
N THR A 56 -14.18 7.97 -6.13
CA THR A 56 -13.87 8.59 -7.43
C THR A 56 -12.38 8.95 -7.52
N PRO A 57 -11.83 9.21 -8.73
CA PRO A 57 -10.45 9.66 -8.86
C PRO A 57 -10.17 10.94 -8.08
N GLN A 58 -11.12 11.86 -8.04
CA GLN A 58 -11.01 13.11 -7.29
C GLN A 58 -10.93 12.85 -5.78
N LEU A 59 -11.79 12.00 -5.22
CA LEU A 59 -11.75 11.63 -3.81
C LEU A 59 -10.49 10.82 -3.45
N ALA A 60 -9.98 10.02 -4.39
CA ALA A 60 -8.71 9.31 -4.20
C ALA A 60 -7.53 10.28 -4.12
N VAL A 61 -7.52 11.33 -4.93
CA VAL A 61 -6.50 12.40 -4.87
C VAL A 61 -6.58 13.12 -3.52
N GLU A 62 -7.76 13.53 -3.08
CA GLU A 62 -7.97 14.19 -1.77
C GLU A 62 -7.48 13.32 -0.59
N TYR A 63 -7.81 12.02 -0.64
CA TYR A 63 -7.29 11.05 0.33
C TYR A 63 -5.76 11.02 0.33
N LEU A 64 -5.14 10.88 -0.84
CA LEU A 64 -3.69 10.74 -0.97
C LEU A 64 -2.95 12.03 -0.57
N GLU A 65 -3.52 13.21 -0.81
CA GLU A 65 -2.98 14.50 -0.35
C GLU A 65 -2.95 14.55 1.17
N THR A 66 -4.10 14.32 1.82
CA THR A 66 -4.21 14.28 3.29
C THR A 66 -3.29 13.20 3.88
N ARG A 67 -3.22 12.04 3.22
CA ARG A 67 -2.45 10.90 3.68
C ARG A 67 -0.94 11.12 3.57
N GLY A 68 -0.51 11.89 2.58
CA GLY A 68 0.89 12.27 2.36
C GLY A 68 1.50 13.10 3.50
N GLU A 69 0.66 13.71 4.34
CA GLU A 69 1.07 14.41 5.57
C GLU A 69 1.44 13.46 6.71
N ALA A 70 1.01 12.19 6.65
CA ALA A 70 1.13 11.24 7.75
C ALA A 70 2.01 10.01 7.44
N VAL A 71 2.31 9.73 6.17
CA VAL A 71 3.12 8.58 5.77
C VAL A 71 4.19 8.94 4.75
N GLY A 72 5.28 8.17 4.75
CA GLY A 72 6.34 8.28 3.74
C GLY A 72 5.92 7.78 2.36
N GLN A 73 6.69 8.17 1.33
CA GLN A 73 6.37 7.98 -0.08
C GLN A 73 6.00 6.53 -0.45
N LYS A 74 6.73 5.53 0.05
CA LYS A 74 6.48 4.12 -0.32
C LYS A 74 5.12 3.59 0.16
N THR A 75 4.66 4.05 1.32
CA THR A 75 3.31 3.70 1.82
C THR A 75 2.26 4.39 0.96
N LEU A 76 2.45 5.67 0.66
CA LEU A 76 1.54 6.46 -0.16
C LEU A 76 1.42 5.89 -1.59
N ASP A 77 2.54 5.51 -2.20
CA ASP A 77 2.57 4.90 -3.54
C ASP A 77 1.84 3.56 -3.55
N MET A 78 1.95 2.76 -2.50
CA MET A 78 1.26 1.48 -2.39
C MET A 78 -0.25 1.68 -2.25
N GLU A 79 -0.68 2.66 -1.45
CA GLU A 79 -2.10 3.03 -1.34
C GLU A 79 -2.63 3.56 -2.68
N ARG A 80 -1.89 4.43 -3.39
CA ARG A 80 -2.24 4.90 -4.74
C ARG A 80 -2.39 3.74 -5.74
N GLN A 81 -1.43 2.83 -5.79
CA GLN A 81 -1.48 1.68 -6.70
C GLN A 81 -2.64 0.74 -6.41
N ALA A 82 -2.94 0.51 -5.12
CA ALA A 82 -4.05 -0.35 -4.73
C ALA A 82 -5.40 0.27 -5.12
N ILE A 83 -5.57 1.59 -4.94
CA ILE A 83 -6.75 2.32 -5.41
C ILE A 83 -6.87 2.23 -6.94
N GLN A 84 -5.78 2.51 -7.66
CA GLN A 84 -5.76 2.47 -9.11
C GLN A 84 -6.11 1.06 -9.64
N ALA A 85 -5.55 0.00 -9.06
CA ALA A 85 -5.87 -1.38 -9.44
C ALA A 85 -7.37 -1.71 -9.23
N MET A 86 -7.96 -1.24 -8.13
CA MET A 86 -9.41 -1.36 -7.92
C MET A 86 -10.19 -0.58 -8.98
N MET A 87 -9.78 0.64 -9.29
CA MET A 87 -10.47 1.51 -10.24
C MET A 87 -10.48 0.95 -11.66
N HIS A 88 -9.39 0.33 -12.11
CA HIS A 88 -9.34 -0.30 -13.43
C HIS A 88 -10.14 -1.59 -13.52
N HIS A 89 -10.01 -2.46 -12.51
CA HIS A 89 -10.42 -3.86 -12.66
C HIS A 89 -11.68 -4.24 -11.89
N VAL A 90 -12.14 -3.40 -10.95
CA VAL A 90 -13.32 -3.70 -10.13
C VAL A 90 -14.44 -2.69 -10.35
N THR A 91 -14.14 -1.39 -10.32
CA THR A 91 -15.17 -0.36 -10.51
C THR A 91 -15.24 0.14 -11.96
N GLY A 92 -14.16 0.02 -12.73
CA GLY A 92 -14.07 0.52 -14.10
C GLY A 92 -14.12 2.04 -14.22
N VAL A 93 -13.87 2.76 -13.12
CA VAL A 93 -13.97 4.23 -13.07
C VAL A 93 -12.75 4.91 -13.71
N LEU A 94 -11.59 4.25 -13.71
CA LEU A 94 -10.44 4.67 -14.51
C LEU A 94 -10.33 3.79 -15.75
N LEU A 95 -10.21 4.42 -16.92
CA LEU A 95 -9.90 3.72 -18.17
C LEU A 95 -8.53 3.02 -18.07
N PRO A 96 -8.26 1.95 -18.83
CA PRO A 96 -7.02 1.17 -18.70
C PRO A 96 -5.72 1.98 -18.81
N ASP A 97 -5.74 3.08 -19.55
CA ASP A 97 -4.57 3.95 -19.78
C ASP A 97 -4.50 5.16 -18.84
N GLU A 98 -5.52 5.37 -18.01
CA GLU A 98 -5.53 6.45 -17.03
C GLU A 98 -4.76 6.06 -15.77
N THR A 99 -4.23 7.04 -15.05
CA THR A 99 -3.50 6.77 -13.80
C THR A 99 -3.85 7.80 -12.75
N LEU A 100 -3.79 7.40 -11.48
CA LEU A 100 -3.83 8.38 -10.40
C LEU A 100 -2.49 9.12 -10.34
N PRO A 101 -2.51 10.45 -10.15
CA PRO A 101 -1.29 11.24 -10.07
C PRO A 101 -0.42 10.80 -8.88
N VAL A 102 0.90 10.91 -9.06
CA VAL A 102 1.85 10.63 -7.97
C VAL A 102 1.92 11.86 -7.06
N ILE A 103 1.35 11.74 -5.87
CA ILE A 103 1.43 12.76 -4.83
C ILE A 103 2.71 12.57 -4.01
N ARG A 104 3.38 13.68 -3.70
CA ARG A 104 4.60 13.68 -2.90
C ARG A 104 4.25 13.70 -1.41
N SER A 105 4.81 12.74 -0.68
CA SER A 105 4.77 12.75 0.78
C SER A 105 5.52 13.95 1.33
N GLN A 106 4.98 14.57 2.39
CA GLN A 106 5.65 15.64 3.15
C GLN A 106 6.65 15.07 4.18
N HIS A 107 6.63 13.76 4.42
CA HIS A 107 7.57 13.12 5.33
C HIS A 107 8.94 12.93 4.66
N PRO A 108 10.01 13.46 5.28
CA PRO A 108 11.36 13.31 4.74
C PRO A 108 11.76 11.83 4.70
N GLN A 109 12.27 11.41 3.55
CA GLN A 109 12.78 10.05 3.35
C GLN A 109 14.28 10.02 3.58
N ILE A 110 14.74 9.12 4.44
CA ILE A 110 16.16 8.78 4.54
C ILE A 110 16.51 7.90 3.34
N LEU A 111 17.21 8.47 2.36
CA LEU A 111 17.64 7.78 1.15
C LEU A 111 19.00 7.08 1.31
N THR A 112 19.63 7.20 2.48
CA THR A 112 20.87 6.48 2.76
C THR A 112 20.59 4.99 3.00
N GLY A 113 21.46 4.14 2.46
CA GLY A 113 21.41 2.72 2.71
C GLY A 113 21.61 2.42 4.20
N ARG A 114 20.86 1.45 4.73
CA ARG A 114 21.02 0.95 6.11
C ARG A 114 21.94 -0.26 6.17
N ALA A 115 22.89 -0.34 5.25
CA ALA A 115 23.88 -1.41 5.24
C ALA A 115 24.82 -1.24 6.44
N TYR A 116 25.23 -2.37 7.02
CA TYR A 116 26.24 -2.37 8.07
C TYR A 116 27.57 -1.85 7.52
N THR A 117 28.30 -1.11 8.34
CA THR A 117 29.70 -0.78 8.05
C THR A 117 30.56 -2.04 8.11
N PRO A 118 31.75 -2.06 7.48
CA PRO A 118 32.66 -3.21 7.56
C PRO A 118 32.94 -3.65 9.01
N THR A 119 33.22 -2.70 9.91
CA THR A 119 33.43 -2.99 11.33
C THR A 119 32.20 -3.61 12.00
N GLN A 120 31.00 -3.16 11.65
CA GLN A 120 29.76 -3.78 12.16
C GLN A 120 29.58 -5.21 11.62
N VAL A 121 29.96 -5.47 10.37
CA VAL A 121 29.94 -6.83 9.80
C VAL A 121 30.92 -7.74 10.54
N GLU A 122 32.14 -7.27 10.84
CA GLU A 122 33.14 -8.03 11.61
C GLU A 122 32.66 -8.36 13.03
N LEU A 123 32.04 -7.40 13.71
CA LEU A 123 31.45 -7.61 15.03
C LEU A 123 30.32 -8.63 14.99
N ILE A 124 29.46 -8.58 13.98
CA ILE A 124 28.40 -9.59 13.78
C ILE A 124 29.03 -10.95 13.51
N ALA A 125 30.03 -11.04 12.63
CA ALA A 125 30.67 -12.30 12.26
C ALA A 125 31.36 -12.97 13.48
N SER A 126 32.07 -12.19 14.30
CA SER A 126 32.74 -12.70 15.51
C SER A 126 31.78 -13.13 16.62
N ALA A 127 30.56 -12.60 16.65
CA ALA A 127 29.52 -12.99 17.61
C ALA A 127 28.70 -14.23 17.17
N GLN A 128 28.91 -14.75 15.96
CA GLN A 128 28.16 -15.91 15.48
C GLN A 128 28.67 -17.23 16.05
N THR A 129 27.75 -18.14 16.34
CA THR A 129 28.12 -19.53 16.66
C THR A 129 28.72 -20.23 15.43
N PRO A 130 29.59 -21.25 15.61
CA PRO A 130 30.26 -21.93 14.49
C PRO A 130 29.31 -22.46 13.40
N ARG A 131 28.09 -22.86 13.77
CA ARG A 131 27.07 -23.37 12.84
C ARG A 131 26.60 -22.32 11.82
N ASN A 132 26.65 -21.03 12.17
CA ASN A 132 26.13 -19.94 11.33
C ASN A 132 27.24 -19.15 10.59
N ALA A 133 28.51 -19.47 10.86
CA ALA A 133 29.67 -18.70 10.42
C ALA A 133 29.88 -18.63 8.89
N LEU A 134 29.13 -19.40 8.07
CA LEU A 134 29.21 -19.35 6.61
C LEU A 134 28.44 -18.15 6.02
N ALA A 135 27.48 -17.58 6.75
CA ALA A 135 26.62 -16.51 6.23
C ALA A 135 27.27 -15.11 6.24
N THR A 136 28.45 -14.98 6.85
CA THR A 136 29.17 -13.71 7.06
C THR A 136 30.67 -13.80 6.75
N ARG A 137 31.07 -14.80 5.95
CA ARG A 137 32.42 -14.91 5.36
C ARG A 137 32.46 -14.28 3.98
#